data_AF-A0A7G8DE05-F1
#
_entry.id   AF-A0A7G8DE05-F1
#
_cell.length_a   1.000
_cell.length_b   1.000
_cell.length_c   1.000
_cell.angle_alpha   90.00
_cell.angle_beta   90.00
_cell.angle_gamma   90.00
#
_symmetry.space_group_name_H-M   'P 1'
#
loop_
_entity.id
_entity.type
_entity.pdbx_description
1 polymer ?
#
loop_
_entity_poly.entity_id
_entity_poly.type
_entity_poly.pdbx_seq_one_letter_code
_entity_poly.pdbx_strand_id
1 'polypeptide(L)' 'MTVQSNQYLILFWIKGEERLDSDHSTLQDARQRFEYLKDNWQDVFPEGFVAIELTDQYFDQIDQFNPFHEGYEQA' A
#
# COMPACT_ATOMS: atom_id res chain seq x y z
N MET A 1 -20.88 20.73 -4.05
CA MET A 1 -20.10 19.98 -3.05
C MET A 1 -19.29 18.97 -3.84
N THR A 2 -18.02 19.26 -4.04
CA THR A 2 -17.12 18.34 -4.74
C THR A 2 -16.87 17.18 -3.79
N VAL A 3 -17.35 15.99 -4.14
CA VAL A 3 -16.88 14.76 -3.49
C VAL A 3 -15.38 14.79 -3.69
N GLN A 4 -14.62 14.92 -2.60
CA GLN A 4 -13.17 14.69 -2.64
C GLN A 4 -13.03 13.20 -2.92
N SER A 5 -13.11 12.82 -4.20
CA SER A 5 -12.92 11.45 -4.64
C SER A 5 -11.50 11.09 -4.26
N ASN A 6 -11.36 10.11 -3.39
CA ASN A 6 -10.08 9.53 -3.00
C ASN A 6 -9.34 9.12 -4.28
N GLN A 7 -8.31 9.89 -4.64
CA GLN A 7 -7.62 9.75 -5.93
C GLN A 7 -6.54 8.67 -5.89
N TYR A 8 -6.12 8.29 -4.69
CA TYR A 8 -5.03 7.36 -4.44
C TYR A 8 -5.46 6.38 -3.35
N LEU A 9 -5.06 5.14 -3.53
CA LEU A 9 -5.48 4.01 -2.71
C LEU A 9 -4.23 3.23 -2.30
N ILE A 10 -4.22 2.68 -1.10
CA ILE A 10 -3.21 1.73 -0.67
C ILE A 10 -3.92 0.39 -0.46
N LEU A 11 -3.58 -0.58 -1.30
CA LEU A 11 -4.00 -1.97 -1.14
C LEU A 11 -2.98 -2.68 -0.27
N PHE A 12 -3.44 -3.57 0.60
CA PHE A 12 -2.55 -4.44 1.35
C PHE A 12 -3.16 -5.83 1.56
N TRP A 13 -2.32 -6.85 1.44
CA TRP A 13 -2.71 -8.25 1.60
C TRP A 13 -2.12 -8.81 2.88
N ILE A 14 -2.95 -9.01 3.90
CA ILE A 14 -2.55 -9.59 5.19
C ILE A 14 -2.97 -11.05 5.22
N LYS A 15 -2.01 -11.98 5.29
CA LYS A 15 -2.31 -13.44 5.23
C LYS A 15 -3.17 -13.84 4.01
N GLY A 16 -3.07 -13.11 2.91
CA GLY A 16 -3.86 -13.32 1.70
C GLY A 16 -5.25 -12.66 1.70
N GLU A 17 -5.64 -11.98 2.78
CA GLU A 17 -6.83 -11.12 2.80
C GLU A 17 -6.50 -9.72 2.28
N GLU A 18 -7.21 -9.30 1.24
CA GLU A 18 -7.10 -7.94 0.71
C GLU A 18 -7.81 -6.93 1.62
N ARG A 19 -7.15 -5.81 1.87
CA ARG A 19 -7.68 -4.64 2.56
C ARG A 19 -7.24 -3.37 1.84
N LEU A 20 -7.99 -2.29 2.06
CA LEU A 20 -7.75 -1.01 1.41
C LEU A 20 -7.72 0.14 2.43
N ASP A 21 -6.78 1.06 2.23
CA ASP A 21 -6.73 2.39 2.86
C ASP A 21 -6.93 3.42 1.76
N SER A 22 -8.08 4.10 1.80
CA SER A 22 -8.51 4.98 0.72
C SER A 22 -8.57 6.44 1.12
N ASP A 23 -8.16 6.86 2.31
CA ASP A 23 -8.45 8.21 2.81
C ASP A 23 -7.53 9.31 2.23
N HIS A 24 -6.95 9.08 1.05
CA HIS A 24 -5.91 9.92 0.45
C HIS A 24 -6.42 10.75 -0.73
N SER A 25 -6.48 12.06 -0.50
CA SER A 25 -6.88 13.05 -1.52
C SER A 25 -5.74 13.51 -2.42
N THR A 26 -4.48 13.23 -2.07
CA THR A 26 -3.29 13.60 -2.86
C THR A 26 -2.25 12.49 -2.90
N LEU A 27 -1.42 12.45 -3.95
CA LEU A 27 -0.36 11.45 -4.08
C LEU A 27 0.68 11.56 -2.96
N GLN A 28 0.98 12.78 -2.52
CA GLN A 28 1.97 13.01 -1.47
C GLN A 28 1.51 12.40 -0.14
N ASP A 29 0.23 12.56 0.21
CA ASP A 29 -0.37 11.98 1.40
C ASP A 29 -0.36 10.44 1.34
N ALA A 30 -0.80 9.88 0.20
CA ALA A 30 -0.77 8.43 -0.02
C ALA A 30 0.66 7.87 0.04
N ARG A 31 1.65 8.56 -0.53
CA ARG A 31 3.07 8.17 -0.46
C ARG A 31 3.63 8.21 0.95
N GLN A 32 3.31 9.25 1.72
CA GLN A 32 3.74 9.32 3.12
C GLN A 32 3.18 8.17 3.94
N ARG A 33 1.90 7.83 3.71
CA ARG A 33 1.27 6.67 4.34
C ARG A 33 1.90 5.36 3.88
N PHE A 34 2.14 5.19 2.58
CA PHE A 34 2.77 4.01 2.01
C PHE A 34 4.17 3.77 2.60
N GLU A 35 5.04 4.79 2.62
CA GLU A 35 6.39 4.67 3.20
C GLU A 35 6.33 4.36 4.71
N TYR A 36 5.40 4.99 5.44
CA TYR A 36 5.19 4.66 6.85
C TYR A 36 4.82 3.18 7.04
N LEU A 37 3.87 2.67 6.25
CA LEU A 37 3.45 1.27 6.34
C LEU A 37 4.58 0.33 5.93
N LYS A 38 5.35 0.67 4.90
CA LYS A 38 6.54 -0.07 4.45
C LYS A 38 7.64 -0.12 5.50
N ASP A 39 7.91 0.96 6.23
CA ASP A 39 8.96 0.99 7.25
C ASP A 39 8.53 0.31 8.57
N ASN A 40 7.22 0.29 8.86
CA ASN A 40 6.66 -0.17 10.14
C ASN A 40 5.74 -1.40 10.00
N TRP A 41 5.80 -2.13 8.88
CA TRP A 41 4.82 -3.19 8.56
C TRP A 41 4.74 -4.30 9.61
N GLN A 42 5.85 -4.66 10.27
CA GLN A 42 5.88 -5.71 11.29
C GLN A 42 5.10 -5.31 12.55
N ASP A 43 5.15 -4.03 12.91
CA ASP A 43 4.44 -3.49 14.07
C ASP A 43 2.95 -3.24 13.76
N VAL A 44 2.66 -2.75 12.55
CA VAL A 44 1.29 -2.47 12.10
C VAL A 44 0.52 -3.77 11.81
N PHE A 45 1.20 -4.78 11.27
CA PHE A 45 0.62 -6.05 10.85
C PHE A 45 1.42 -7.24 11.43
N PRO A 46 1.26 -7.51 12.74
CA PRO A 46 2.01 -8.58 13.43
C PRO A 46 1.68 -9.99 12.91
N GLU A 47 0.66 -10.10 12.06
CA GLU A 47 0.13 -11.34 11.52
C GLU A 47 0.94 -11.93 10.35
N GLY A 48 1.96 -11.22 9.86
CA GLY A 48 3.17 -11.87 9.31
C GLY A 48 3.21 -12.19 7.82
N PHE A 49 2.28 -11.71 6.99
CA PHE A 49 2.50 -11.62 5.54
C PHE A 49 1.82 -10.36 5.04
N VAL A 50 2.59 -9.43 4.48
CA VAL A 50 2.08 -8.14 4.02
C VAL A 50 2.70 -7.81 2.67
N ALA A 51 1.88 -7.78 1.63
CA ALA A 51 2.19 -7.00 0.44
C ALA A 51 1.42 -5.68 0.52
N ILE A 52 2.02 -4.58 0.11
CA ILE A 52 1.41 -3.24 0.09
C ILE A 52 1.58 -2.69 -1.31
N GLU A 53 0.53 -2.12 -1.89
CA GLU A 53 0.55 -1.51 -3.21
C GLU A 53 -0.09 -0.12 -3.14
N LEU A 54 0.61 0.88 -3.63
CA LEU A 54 0.07 2.21 -3.85
C LEU A 54 -0.45 2.29 -5.28
N THR A 55 -1.73 2.61 -5.44
CA THR A 55 -2.39 2.76 -6.74
C THR A 55 -3.10 4.11 -6.85
N ASP A 56 -3.47 4.49 -8.06
CA ASP A 56 -4.47 5.55 -8.26
C ASP A 56 -5.91 5.02 -8.18
N GLN A 57 -6.88 5.90 -8.40
CA GLN A 57 -8.33 5.60 -8.44
C GLN A 57 -8.74 4.62 -9.56
N TYR A 58 -7.90 4.41 -10.57
CA TYR A 58 -8.10 3.44 -11.65
C TYR A 58 -7.40 2.11 -11.38
N PHE A 59 -6.79 1.97 -10.20
CA PHE A 59 -5.97 0.82 -9.79
C PHE A 59 -4.72 0.64 -10.66
N ASP A 60 -4.22 1.72 -11.28
CA ASP A 60 -2.90 1.68 -11.90
C ASP A 60 -1.84 1.71 -10.80
N GLN A 61 -0.96 0.69 -10.80
CA GLN A 61 0.11 0.54 -9.82
C GLN A 61 1.11 1.71 -9.93
N ILE A 62 1.36 2.39 -8.82
CA ILE A 62 2.34 3.46 -8.69
C ILE A 62 3.59 2.96 -7.98
N ASP A 63 3.43 2.20 -6.89
CA ASP A 63 4.53 1.62 -6.11
C ASP A 63 4.07 0.35 -5.39
N GLN A 64 5.01 -0.53 -5.04
CA GLN A 64 4.71 -1.76 -4.32
C GLN A 64 5.82 -2.14 -3.34
N PHE A 65 5.41 -2.74 -2.23
CA PHE A 65 6.29 -3.30 -1.22
C PHE A 65 5.86 -4.73 -0.92
N ASN A 66 6.79 -5.67 -1.06
CA ASN A 66 6.61 -7.06 -0.66
C ASN A 66 7.90 -7.58 -0.02
N PRO A 67 7.94 -7.74 1.33
CA PRO A 67 9.14 -8.15 2.04
C PRO A 67 9.58 -9.58 1.71
N PHE A 68 8.73 -10.39 1.05
CA PHE A 68 9.06 -11.74 0.60
C PHE A 68 9.62 -11.76 -0.84
N HIS A 69 9.58 -10.64 -1.56
CA HIS A 69 10.08 -10.53 -2.93
C HIS A 69 11.44 -9.82 -3.04
N GLU A 70 11.92 -9.14 -1.99
CA GLU A 70 13.25 -8.50 -1.94
C GLU A 70 14.45 -9.48 -1.97
N GLY A 71 14.22 -10.76 -2.30
CA GLY A 71 15.24 -11.81 -2.38
C GLY A 71 15.32 -12.60 -3.69
N TYR A 72 14.57 -12.22 -4.75
CA TYR A 72 14.49 -13.01 -6.00
C TYR A 72 14.96 -12.27 -7.27
N GLU A 73 15.88 -11.31 -7.16
CA GLU A 73 16.62 -10.76 -8.32
C GLU A 73 18.09 -11.21 -8.37
N GLN A 74 18.37 -12.48 -8.05
CA GLN A 74 19.62 -13.16 -8.47
C GLN A 74 19.36 -14.62 -8.85
N ALA A 75 18.91 -14.87 -10.08
CA ALA A 75 19.09 -16.14 -10.78
C ALA A 75 19.10 -15.93 -12.30
#